data_AF-A0A3C0IYJ8-F1
#
_entry.id   AF-A0A3C0IYJ8-F1
#
_cell.length_a   1.000
_cell.length_b   1.000
_cell.length_c   1.000
_cell.angle_alpha   90.00
_cell.angle_beta   90.00
_cell.angle_gamma   90.00
#
_symmetry.space_group_name_H-M   'P 1'
#
loop_
_entity.id
_entity.type
_entity.pdbx_description
1 polymer ?
#
loop_
_entity_poly.entity_id
_entity_poly.type
_entity_poly.pdbx_seq_one_letter_code
_entity_poly.pdbx_strand_id
1 'polypeptide(L)'
;MAEIGKTIADAASQVGLPVKHEPMSVTDMFHKVDARDFDMYVFSCTFGNTPAYLADLFHSQNSDEGGFNESGISLPELDAVLD
;
A
#
# COMPACT_ATOMS: atom_id res chain seq x y z
N MET A 1 4.44 -13.18 5.07
CA MET A 1 3.49 -12.04 5.13
C MET A 1 2.46 -12.21 6.24
N ALA A 2 1.81 -13.37 6.38
CA ALA A 2 0.83 -13.61 7.45
C ALA A 2 1.33 -13.27 8.88
N GLU A 3 2.55 -13.69 9.24
CA GLU A 3 3.13 -13.36 10.56
C GLU A 3 3.40 -11.85 10.75
N ILE A 4 3.70 -11.12 9.68
CA ILE A 4 3.91 -9.65 9.74
C ILE A 4 2.57 -8.96 10.03
N GLY A 5 1.51 -9.35 9.31
CA GLY A 5 0.16 -8.80 9.52
C GLY A 5 -0.33 -9.02 10.95
N LYS A 6 -0.11 -10.23 11.50
CA LYS A 6 -0.40 -10.52 12.91
C LYS A 6 0.41 -9.64 13.87
N THR A 7 1.72 -9.54 13.66
CA THR A 7 2.59 -8.71 14.52
C THR A 7 2.15 -7.24 14.54
N ILE A 8 1.77 -6.69 13.39
CA ILE A 8 1.25 -5.32 13.30
C ILE A 8 -0.08 -5.19 14.05
N ALA A 9 -1.01 -6.13 13.88
CA ALA A 9 -2.30 -6.10 14.57
C ALA A 9 -2.14 -6.19 16.10
N ASP A 10 -1.26 -7.08 16.58
CA ASP A 10 -0.97 -7.24 18.01
C ASP A 10 -0.36 -5.94 18.58
N ALA A 11 0.61 -5.32 17.89
CA ALA A 11 1.20 -4.05 18.31
C ALA A 11 0.20 -2.89 18.29
N ALA A 12 -0.64 -2.80 17.26
CA ALA A 12 -1.69 -1.79 17.15
C ALA A 12 -2.71 -1.91 18.29
N SER A 13 -3.04 -3.13 18.71
CA SER A 13 -3.94 -3.37 19.84
C SER A 13 -3.40 -2.82 21.17
N GLN A 14 -2.08 -2.84 21.37
CA GLN A 14 -1.43 -2.33 22.58
C GLN A 14 -1.58 -0.82 22.74
N VAL A 15 -1.81 -0.09 21.65
CA VAL A 15 -2.06 1.36 21.64
C VAL A 15 -3.54 1.70 21.41
N GLY A 16 -4.43 0.71 21.46
CA GLY A 16 -5.88 0.92 21.37
C GLY A 16 -6.45 1.01 19.94
N LEU A 17 -5.67 0.66 18.92
CA LEU A 17 -6.15 0.62 17.54
C LEU A 17 -6.79 -0.75 17.21
N PRO A 18 -8.01 -0.79 16.64
CA PRO A 18 -8.76 -2.02 16.40
C PRO A 18 -8.36 -2.73 15.09
N VAL A 19 -7.06 -2.83 14.81
CA VAL A 19 -6.56 -3.49 13.59
C VAL A 19 -6.84 -4.99 13.67
N LYS A 20 -7.42 -5.55 12.61
CA LYS A 20 -7.72 -6.99 12.50
C LYS A 20 -6.78 -7.62 11.47
N HIS A 21 -6.13 -8.72 11.85
CA HIS A 21 -5.37 -9.52 10.91
C HIS A 21 -6.30 -10.49 10.17
N GLU A 22 -6.36 -10.36 8.85
CA GLU A 22 -7.14 -11.23 7.96
C GLU A 22 -6.21 -12.08 7.09
N PRO A 23 -5.93 -13.34 7.48
CA PRO A 23 -5.10 -14.22 6.67
C PRO A 23 -5.84 -14.65 5.39
N MET A 24 -5.22 -14.46 4.24
CA MET A 24 -5.77 -14.83 2.93
C MET A 24 -4.68 -15.34 1.99
N SER A 25 -5.08 -15.90 0.84
CA SER A 25 -4.13 -16.28 -0.21
C SER A 25 -3.54 -15.04 -0.89
N VAL A 26 -2.35 -15.18 -1.49
CA VAL A 26 -1.71 -14.08 -2.23
C VAL A 26 -2.58 -13.64 -3.42
N THR A 27 -3.24 -14.59 -4.07
CA THR A 27 -4.16 -14.30 -5.19
C THR A 27 -5.37 -13.48 -4.74
N ASP A 28 -6.00 -13.85 -3.62
CA ASP A 28 -7.13 -13.09 -3.10
C ASP A 28 -6.73 -11.68 -2.64
N MET A 29 -5.53 -11.56 -2.05
CA MET A 29 -4.95 -10.27 -1.68
C MET A 29 -4.79 -9.37 -2.91
N PHE A 30 -4.21 -9.87 -4.01
CA PHE A 30 -4.07 -9.09 -5.25
C PHE A 30 -5.42 -8.66 -5.82
N HIS A 31 -6.42 -9.53 -5.86
CA HIS A 31 -7.76 -9.14 -6.31
C HIS A 31 -8.35 -7.99 -5.48
N LYS A 32 -8.16 -8.00 -4.16
CA LYS A 32 -8.61 -6.90 -3.29
C LYS A 32 -7.81 -5.62 -3.50
N VAL A 33 -6.49 -5.73 -3.70
CA VAL A 33 -5.62 -4.58 -3.99
C VAL A 33 -5.96 -3.93 -5.34
N ASP A 34 -6.11 -4.73 -6.40
CA ASP A 34 -6.50 -4.27 -7.74
C ASP A 34 -7.86 -3.55 -7.69
N ALA A 35 -8.81 -4.10 -6.93
CA ALA A 35 -10.14 -3.52 -6.72
C ALA A 35 -10.15 -2.34 -5.72
N ARG A 36 -9.01 -1.97 -5.12
CA ARG A 36 -8.89 -0.98 -4.04
C ARG A 36 -9.83 -1.23 -2.85
N ASP A 37 -10.12 -2.50 -2.57
CA ASP A 37 -11.01 -2.97 -1.50
C ASP A 37 -10.20 -3.44 -0.28
N PHE A 38 -9.52 -2.49 0.39
CA PHE A 38 -8.74 -2.74 1.59
C PHE A 38 -8.60 -1.48 2.44
N ASP A 39 -8.41 -1.64 3.75
CA ASP A 39 -7.99 -0.54 4.64
C ASP A 39 -6.46 -0.43 4.72
N MET A 40 -5.77 -1.58 4.77
CA MET A 40 -4.31 -1.70 4.85
C MET A 40 -3.87 -3.09 4.41
N TYR A 41 -2.74 -3.19 3.74
CA TYR A 41 -2.10 -4.47 3.42
C TYR A 41 -0.57 -4.36 3.56
N VAL A 42 0.12 -5.51 3.60
CA VAL A 42 1.59 -5.54 3.66
C VAL A 42 2.15 -5.56 2.25
N PHE A 43 2.75 -4.44 1.83
CA PHE A 43 3.43 -4.32 0.55
C PHE A 43 4.92 -4.68 0.69
N SER A 44 5.44 -5.43 -0.28
CA SER A 44 6.87 -5.70 -0.41
C SER A 44 7.21 -5.86 -1.88
N CYS A 45 8.21 -5.11 -2.34
CA CYS A 45 8.70 -5.14 -3.71
C CYS A 45 10.21 -4.89 -3.72
N THR A 46 10.82 -5.13 -4.88
CA THR A 46 12.22 -4.80 -5.14
C THR A 46 12.25 -3.70 -6.20
N PHE A 47 12.97 -2.62 -5.92
CA PHE A 47 13.15 -1.52 -6.86
C PHE A 47 14.55 -1.52 -7.47
N GLY A 48 14.68 -0.83 -8.61
CA GLY A 48 15.98 -0.50 -9.18
C GLY A 48 16.71 0.58 -8.37
N ASN A 49 17.94 0.89 -8.79
CA ASN A 49 18.77 1.91 -8.14
C ASN A 49 18.36 3.35 -8.49
N THR A 50 17.46 3.54 -9.45
CA THR A 50 16.93 4.86 -9.82
C THR A 50 15.61 5.11 -9.08
N PRO A 51 15.37 6.32 -8.56
CA PRO A 51 14.18 6.63 -7.76
C PRO A 51 12.90 6.82 -8.59
N ALA A 52 12.87 6.40 -9.86
CA ALA A 52 11.71 6.56 -10.74
C ALA A 52 10.44 5.90 -10.17
N TYR A 53 10.61 4.83 -9.39
CA TYR A 53 9.50 4.16 -8.68
C TYR A 53 8.77 5.06 -7.68
N LEU A 54 9.37 6.17 -7.23
CA LEU A 54 8.69 7.12 -6.35
C LEU A 54 7.51 7.79 -7.08
N ALA A 55 7.67 8.09 -8.38
CA ALA A 55 6.56 8.62 -9.17
C ALA A 55 5.46 7.57 -9.34
N ASP A 56 5.82 6.31 -9.62
CA ASP A 56 4.86 5.20 -9.73
C ASP A 56 3.99 5.05 -8.47
N LEU A 57 4.61 5.14 -7.28
CA LEU A 57 3.94 4.92 -5.99
C LEU A 57 3.18 6.13 -5.44
N PHE A 58 3.59 7.36 -5.78
CA PHE A 58 3.14 8.54 -5.03
C PHE A 58 2.62 9.69 -5.89
N HIS A 59 2.84 9.68 -7.21
CA HIS A 59 2.29 10.71 -8.08
C HIS A 59 0.79 10.49 -8.28
N SER A 60 0.01 11.58 -8.23
CA SER A 60 -1.44 11.56 -8.43
C SER A 60 -1.90 10.93 -9.76
N GLN A 61 -1.13 11.03 -10.85
CA GLN A 61 -1.48 10.41 -12.13
C GLN A 61 -1.55 8.87 -12.06
N ASN A 62 -0.94 8.27 -11.05
CA ASN A 62 -0.91 6.84 -10.82
C ASN A 62 -1.94 6.39 -9.77
N SER A 63 -2.84 7.28 -9.31
CA SER A 63 -3.83 6.93 -8.28
C SER A 63 -5.05 6.18 -8.80
N ASP A 64 -5.28 6.21 -10.11
CA ASP A 64 -6.41 5.58 -10.79
C ASP A 64 -6.31 4.03 -10.79
N GLU A 65 -7.40 3.37 -11.23
CA GLU A 65 -7.48 1.91 -11.34
C GLU A 65 -6.32 1.36 -12.21
N GLY A 66 -5.58 0.40 -11.67
CA GLY A 66 -4.39 -0.18 -12.30
C GLY A 66 -3.09 0.61 -12.11
N GLY A 67 -3.12 1.79 -11.49
CA GLY A 67 -1.93 2.53 -11.08
C GLY A 67 -1.35 2.07 -9.74
N PHE A 68 -0.03 2.24 -9.57
CA PHE A 68 0.73 1.80 -8.38
C PHE A 68 0.60 2.73 -7.16
N ASN A 69 -0.03 3.91 -7.30
CA ASN A 69 -0.35 4.76 -6.16
C ASN A 69 -1.64 4.25 -5.49
N GLU A 70 -1.49 3.10 -4.84
CA GLU A 70 -2.54 2.40 -4.11
C GLU A 70 -2.94 3.12 -2.82
N SER A 71 -2.09 4.01 -2.32
CA SER A 71 -2.37 4.89 -1.19
C SER A 71 -3.34 6.03 -1.51
N GLY A 72 -3.53 6.34 -2.80
CA GLY A 72 -4.39 7.43 -3.25
C GLY A 72 -3.85 8.82 -2.95
N ILE A 73 -2.54 8.98 -2.76
CA ILE A 73 -1.93 10.29 -2.51
C ILE A 73 -2.17 11.20 -3.73
N SER A 74 -2.68 12.40 -3.47
CA SER A 74 -2.96 13.41 -4.50
C SER A 74 -2.64 14.78 -3.94
N LEU A 75 -1.35 15.15 -3.99
CA LEU A 75 -0.81 16.38 -3.43
C LEU A 75 -0.05 17.12 -4.54
N PRO A 76 -0.52 18.28 -5.02
CA PRO A 76 0.12 19.01 -6.11
C PRO A 76 1.59 19.38 -5.83
N GLU A 77 1.91 19.69 -4.57
CA GLU A 77 3.28 19.98 -4.13
C GLU A 77 4.20 18.76 -4.17
N LEU A 78 3.65 17.55 -4.06
CA LEU A 78 4.40 16.31 -4.19
C LEU A 78 4.59 15.96 -5.67
N ASP A 79 3.53 16.09 -6.48
CA ASP A 79 3.60 15.86 -7.93
C ASP A 79 4.71 16.71 -8.57
N ALA A 80 4.79 18.00 -8.20
CA ALA A 80 5.82 18.91 -8.71
C ALA A 80 7.28 18.53 -8.35
N VAL A 81 7.48 17.69 -7.33
CA VAL A 81 8.81 17.18 -6.94
C VAL A 81 9.11 15.83 -7.60
N LEU A 82 8.08 15.14 -8.09
CA LEU A 82 8.18 13.84 -8.75
C LEU A 82 8.30 13.93 -10.29
N ASP A 83 8.03 15.10 -10.87
CA ASP A 83 8.29 15.47 -12.27
C ASP A 83 9.78 15.76 -12.58
#